data_AF-A0A8T5UI08-F1
#
_entry.id   AF-A0A8T5UI08-F1
#
_cell.length_a   1.000
_cell.length_b   1.000
_cell.length_c   1.000
_cell.angle_alpha   90.00
_cell.angle_beta   90.00
_cell.angle_gamma   90.00
#
_symmetry.space_group_name_H-M   'P 1'
#
loop_
_entity.id
_entity.type
_entity.pdbx_description
1 polymer ?
#
loop_
_entity_poly.entity_id
_entity_poly.type
_entity_poly.pdbx_seq_one_letter_code
_entity_poly.pdbx_strand_id
1 'polypeptide(L)'
;MLNEKSATQGNKKNGENFSLNNLSMREFEALLIILKNEGKELSVLKTAIDMKFGLTSRTKGYDYIRNLVNKKFIKNQEKKIYVKKKVRSEYEKLILPTITNLNESIKKLFKDYQNEIKEEEKLREKFRSYTENIIQATNTLLEETPSISVKNKKRLQKKLTDTIWRYFRAEMLKTEMFSR
;
A
#
# COMPACT_ATOMS: atom_id res chain seq x y z
N MET A 1 -59.73 27.72 -46.61
CA MET A 1 -58.49 28.24 -46.00
C MET A 1 -58.46 27.81 -44.55
N LEU A 2 -57.52 26.94 -44.15
CA LEU A 2 -57.03 26.85 -42.77
C LEU A 2 -55.77 25.97 -42.75
N ASN A 3 -54.70 26.63 -42.31
CA ASN A 3 -53.29 26.28 -42.18
C ASN A 3 -52.90 24.83 -41.91
N GLU A 4 -51.96 24.37 -42.73
CA GLU A 4 -50.88 23.46 -42.33
C GLU A 4 -50.04 24.09 -41.22
N LYS A 5 -49.89 23.41 -40.09
CA LYS A 5 -48.72 23.57 -39.22
C LYS A 5 -48.16 22.20 -38.91
N SER A 6 -47.15 21.86 -39.70
CA SER A 6 -46.17 20.80 -39.50
C SER A 6 -45.68 20.75 -38.05
N ALA A 7 -45.90 19.62 -37.39
CA ALA A 7 -45.23 19.26 -36.16
C ALA A 7 -43.73 19.10 -36.45
N THR A 8 -42.94 20.10 -36.07
CA THR A 8 -41.49 20.04 -36.09
C THR A 8 -41.04 18.92 -35.14
N GLN A 9 -40.45 17.87 -35.73
CA GLN A 9 -39.63 16.88 -35.05
C GLN A 9 -38.51 17.61 -34.29
N GLY A 10 -38.73 17.86 -33.01
CA GLY A 10 -37.70 18.28 -32.08
C GLY A 10 -36.76 17.12 -31.82
N ASN A 11 -35.65 17.08 -32.56
CA ASN A 11 -34.49 16.21 -32.35
C ASN A 11 -34.22 15.99 -30.86
N LYS A 12 -34.46 14.76 -30.38
CA LYS A 12 -33.84 14.26 -29.14
C LYS A 12 -32.33 14.32 -29.36
N LYS A 13 -31.67 15.36 -28.83
CA LYS A 13 -30.23 15.31 -28.58
C LYS A 13 -30.02 14.16 -27.59
N ASN A 14 -29.63 13.00 -28.10
CA ASN A 14 -29.13 11.91 -27.26
C ASN A 14 -28.01 12.48 -26.39
N GLY A 15 -28.31 12.67 -25.10
CA GLY A 15 -27.30 12.98 -24.11
C GLY A 15 -26.34 11.81 -24.08
N GLU A 16 -25.18 11.96 -24.71
CA GLU A 16 -24.11 10.98 -24.60
C GLU A 16 -23.68 10.93 -23.13
N ASN A 17 -24.20 9.95 -22.42
CA ASN A 17 -23.88 9.72 -21.03
C ASN A 17 -22.41 9.30 -20.93
N PHE A 18 -21.64 10.18 -20.32
CA PHE A 18 -20.32 9.87 -19.82
C PHE A 18 -20.44 8.84 -18.70
N SER A 19 -19.68 7.75 -18.76
CA SER A 19 -19.62 6.75 -17.69
C SER A 19 -18.23 6.12 -17.63
N LEU A 20 -17.61 6.16 -16.45
CA LEU A 20 -16.33 5.48 -16.18
C LEU A 20 -16.40 3.97 -16.49
N ASN A 21 -17.59 3.36 -16.43
CA ASN A 21 -17.82 1.95 -16.72
C ASN A 21 -17.53 1.57 -18.19
N ASN A 22 -17.41 2.56 -19.07
CA ASN A 22 -17.09 2.34 -20.49
C ASN A 22 -15.58 2.16 -20.75
N LEU A 23 -14.75 2.23 -19.71
CA LEU A 23 -13.31 1.99 -19.79
C LEU A 23 -12.97 0.58 -19.31
N SER A 24 -12.12 -0.11 -20.06
CA SER A 24 -11.38 -1.24 -19.52
C SER A 24 -10.44 -0.78 -18.41
N MET A 25 -10.01 -1.69 -17.54
CA MET A 25 -9.09 -1.36 -16.44
C MET A 25 -7.81 -0.67 -16.94
N ARG A 26 -7.26 -1.11 -18.09
CA ARG A 26 -6.07 -0.50 -18.70
C ARG A 26 -6.33 0.91 -19.24
N GLU A 27 -7.49 1.15 -19.84
CA GLU A 27 -7.86 2.49 -20.28
C GLU A 27 -8.13 3.42 -19.10
N PHE A 28 -8.70 2.90 -18.01
CA PHE A 28 -8.88 3.65 -16.77
C PHE A 28 -7.53 4.02 -16.15
N GLU A 29 -6.59 3.08 -16.04
CA GLU A 29 -5.22 3.36 -15.60
C GLU A 29 -4.54 4.43 -16.48
N ALA A 30 -4.69 4.33 -17.80
CA ALA A 30 -4.17 5.33 -18.73
C ALA A 30 -4.83 6.71 -18.51
N LEU A 31 -6.13 6.76 -18.24
CA LEU A 31 -6.84 8.00 -17.89
C LEU A 31 -6.27 8.63 -16.61
N LEU A 32 -5.97 7.83 -15.59
CA LEU A 32 -5.35 8.32 -14.34
C LEU A 32 -3.94 8.89 -14.59
N ILE A 33 -3.15 8.26 -15.47
CA ILE A 33 -1.83 8.78 -15.86
C ILE A 33 -1.98 10.14 -16.56
N ILE A 34 -2.96 10.29 -17.46
CA ILE A 34 -3.23 11.55 -18.15
C ILE A 34 -3.74 12.62 -17.18
N LEU A 35 -4.63 12.28 -16.24
CA LEU A 35 -5.08 13.19 -15.18
C LEU A 35 -3.91 13.75 -14.36
N LYS A 36 -2.92 12.92 -14.03
CA LYS A 36 -1.72 13.34 -13.30
C LYS A 36 -0.79 14.24 -14.13
N ASN A 37 -0.83 14.11 -15.45
CA ASN A 37 0.08 14.78 -16.39
C ASN A 37 -0.68 15.68 -17.37
N GLU A 38 -1.75 16.31 -16.91
CA GLU A 38 -2.64 17.05 -17.80
C GLU A 38 -1.95 18.27 -18.43
N GLY A 39 -2.30 18.58 -19.68
CA GLY A 39 -1.71 19.68 -20.43
C GLY A 39 -0.31 19.39 -20.98
N LYS A 40 0.18 18.15 -20.84
CA LYS A 40 1.41 17.68 -21.47
C LYS A 40 1.17 17.26 -22.93
N GLU A 41 2.26 17.19 -23.67
CA GLU A 41 2.26 16.74 -25.05
C GLU A 41 1.99 15.24 -25.16
N LEU A 42 1.48 14.84 -26.33
CA LEU A 42 1.12 13.45 -26.63
C LEU A 42 2.31 12.48 -26.45
N SER A 43 3.52 12.88 -26.85
CA SER A 43 4.74 12.09 -26.70
C SER A 43 5.09 11.80 -25.24
N VAL A 44 4.98 12.81 -24.38
CA VAL A 44 5.24 12.70 -22.94
C VAL A 44 4.25 11.75 -22.28
N LEU A 45 2.96 11.87 -22.61
CA LEU A 45 1.91 10.99 -22.10
C LEU A 45 2.09 9.56 -22.57
N LYS A 46 2.45 9.37 -23.85
CA LYS A 46 2.74 8.05 -24.41
C LYS A 46 3.91 7.39 -23.66
N THR A 47 4.98 8.13 -23.42
CA THR A 47 6.14 7.62 -22.66
C THR A 47 5.74 7.23 -21.22
N ALA A 48 4.93 8.05 -20.55
CA ALA A 48 4.45 7.74 -19.20
C ALA A 48 3.59 6.47 -19.15
N ILE A 49 2.70 6.29 -20.14
CA ILE A 49 1.87 5.09 -20.27
C ILE A 49 2.73 3.86 -20.56
N ASP A 50 3.65 3.94 -21.53
CA ASP A 50 4.50 2.82 -21.90
C ASP A 50 5.39 2.37 -20.74
N MET A 51 5.99 3.31 -20.00
CA MET A 51 6.78 3.01 -18.81
C MET A 51 5.93 2.31 -17.74
N LYS A 52 4.71 2.81 -17.48
CA LYS A 52 3.83 2.23 -16.46
C LYS A 52 3.35 0.83 -16.84
N PHE A 53 3.14 0.57 -18.13
CA PHE A 53 2.60 -0.69 -18.63
C PHE A 53 3.66 -1.67 -19.14
N GLY A 54 4.95 -1.29 -19.11
CA GLY A 54 6.04 -2.11 -19.64
C GLY A 54 5.92 -2.37 -21.15
N LEU A 55 5.40 -1.41 -21.90
CA LEU A 55 5.14 -1.57 -23.33
C LEU A 55 6.39 -1.29 -24.15
N THR A 56 6.75 -2.23 -25.02
CA THR A 56 7.86 -2.10 -25.97
C THR A 56 7.41 -1.65 -27.36
N SER A 57 6.10 -1.68 -27.62
CA SER A 57 5.54 -1.27 -28.91
C SER A 57 5.60 0.24 -29.11
N ARG A 58 5.94 0.66 -30.32
CA ARG A 58 5.98 2.08 -30.71
C ARG A 58 4.60 2.73 -30.68
N THR A 59 3.51 1.97 -30.83
CA THR A 59 2.15 2.50 -31.05
C THR A 59 1.20 2.27 -29.87
N LYS A 60 1.41 1.23 -29.05
CA LYS A 60 0.42 0.81 -28.05
C LYS A 60 0.06 1.92 -27.04
N GLY A 61 1.03 2.69 -26.55
CA GLY A 61 0.76 3.84 -25.68
C GLY A 61 -0.13 4.90 -26.35
N TYR A 62 0.05 5.15 -27.65
CA TYR A 62 -0.82 6.06 -28.40
C TYR A 62 -2.23 5.50 -28.61
N ASP A 63 -2.37 4.18 -28.74
CA ASP A 63 -3.68 3.55 -28.91
C ASP A 63 -4.57 3.76 -27.68
N TYR A 64 -4.01 3.69 -26.47
CA TYR A 64 -4.76 4.03 -25.25
C TYR A 64 -5.22 5.49 -25.23
N ILE A 65 -4.36 6.43 -25.63
CA ILE A 65 -4.72 7.84 -25.71
C ILE A 65 -5.81 8.04 -26.78
N ARG A 66 -5.66 7.42 -27.96
CA ARG A 66 -6.65 7.49 -29.04
C ARG A 66 -8.00 6.92 -28.59
N ASN A 67 -8.02 5.80 -27.89
CA ASN A 67 -9.24 5.21 -27.37
C ASN A 67 -9.94 6.15 -26.37
N LEU A 68 -9.18 6.80 -25.48
CA LEU A 68 -9.74 7.79 -24.54
C LEU A 68 -10.26 9.05 -25.24
N VAL A 69 -9.63 9.48 -26.34
CA VAL A 69 -10.15 10.57 -27.20
C VAL A 69 -11.47 10.14 -27.85
N ASN A 70 -11.50 8.96 -28.48
CA ASN A 70 -12.67 8.42 -29.17
C ASN A 70 -13.86 8.23 -28.21
N LYS A 71 -13.59 7.75 -27.00
CA LYS A 71 -14.57 7.61 -25.92
C LYS A 71 -14.92 8.94 -25.23
N LYS A 72 -14.40 10.08 -25.72
CA LYS A 72 -14.75 11.43 -25.27
C LYS A 72 -14.33 11.76 -23.83
N PHE A 73 -13.37 11.04 -23.25
CA PHE A 73 -12.83 11.31 -21.90
C PHE A 73 -11.84 12.48 -21.89
N ILE A 74 -11.06 12.59 -22.96
CA ILE A 74 -9.99 13.58 -23.12
C ILE A 74 -10.16 14.35 -24.43
N LYS A 75 -9.51 15.51 -24.53
CA LYS A 75 -9.49 16.37 -25.71
C LYS A 75 -8.05 16.75 -26.06
N ASN A 76 -7.76 16.87 -27.34
CA ASN A 76 -6.50 17.43 -27.84
C ASN A 76 -6.73 18.89 -28.21
N GLN A 77 -5.97 19.80 -27.59
CA GLN A 77 -5.99 21.24 -27.88
C GLN A 77 -4.54 21.69 -28.03
N GLU A 78 -4.19 22.28 -29.18
CA GLU A 78 -2.85 22.84 -29.42
C GLU A 78 -1.69 21.86 -29.12
N LYS A 79 -1.85 20.60 -29.56
CA LYS A 79 -0.90 19.49 -29.32
C LYS A 79 -0.77 19.06 -27.85
N LYS A 80 -1.57 19.62 -26.95
CA LYS A 80 -1.66 19.25 -25.53
C LYS A 80 -2.94 18.47 -25.26
N ILE A 81 -2.85 17.49 -24.37
CA ILE A 81 -3.98 16.64 -23.99
C ILE A 81 -4.56 17.12 -22.67
N TYR A 82 -5.87 17.31 -22.65
CA TYR A 82 -6.63 17.73 -21.47
C TYR A 82 -7.75 16.74 -21.18
N VAL A 83 -8.09 16.60 -19.91
CA VAL A 83 -9.22 15.80 -19.46
C VAL A 83 -10.45 16.68 -19.46
N LYS A 84 -11.60 16.18 -19.91
CA LYS A 84 -12.81 17.02 -19.92
C LYS A 84 -13.27 17.31 -18.49
N LYS A 85 -13.76 18.54 -18.27
CA LYS A 85 -14.19 19.04 -16.96
C LYS A 85 -15.19 18.11 -16.24
N LYS A 86 -16.12 17.50 -16.97
CA LYS A 86 -17.08 16.53 -16.41
C LYS A 86 -16.40 15.28 -15.85
N VAL A 87 -15.43 14.72 -16.59
CA VAL A 87 -14.63 13.56 -16.15
C VAL A 87 -13.84 13.89 -14.90
N ARG A 88 -13.21 15.06 -14.88
CA ARG A 88 -12.46 15.53 -13.71
C ARG A 88 -13.38 15.66 -12.49
N SER A 89 -14.57 16.24 -12.65
CA SER A 89 -15.53 16.37 -11.56
C SER A 89 -15.99 15.02 -11.00
N GLU A 90 -16.21 14.01 -11.85
CA GLU A 90 -16.56 12.67 -11.37
C GLU A 90 -15.39 11.99 -10.65
N TYR A 91 -14.17 12.13 -11.17
CA TYR A 91 -12.96 11.66 -10.49
C TYR A 91 -12.80 12.29 -9.10
N GLU A 92 -12.97 13.61 -9.00
CA GLU A 92 -12.86 14.35 -7.73
C GLU A 92 -13.96 13.97 -6.73
N LYS A 93 -15.17 13.65 -7.19
CA LYS A 93 -16.29 13.27 -6.32
C LYS A 93 -16.23 11.83 -5.84
N LEU A 94 -15.83 10.90 -6.71
CA LEU A 94 -15.95 9.47 -6.43
C LEU A 94 -14.59 8.86 -6.07
N ILE A 95 -13.57 9.12 -6.88
CA ILE A 95 -12.31 8.38 -6.78
C ILE A 95 -11.41 9.00 -5.71
N LEU A 96 -11.33 10.33 -5.66
CA LEU A 96 -10.45 11.01 -4.72
C LEU A 96 -10.80 10.72 -3.25
N PRO A 97 -12.06 10.78 -2.80
CA PRO A 97 -12.41 10.45 -1.42
C PRO A 97 -12.15 8.97 -1.09
N THR A 98 -12.43 8.06 -2.01
CA THR A 98 -12.16 6.63 -1.82
C THR A 98 -10.67 6.36 -1.65
N ILE A 99 -9.81 6.97 -2.48
CA ILE A 99 -8.35 6.84 -2.34
C ILE A 99 -7.89 7.40 -0.99
N THR A 100 -8.40 8.56 -0.58
CA THR A 100 -8.05 9.18 0.71
C THR A 100 -8.45 8.28 1.89
N ASN A 101 -9.69 7.78 1.90
CA ASN A 101 -10.19 6.89 2.95
C ASN A 101 -9.41 5.57 3.01
N LEU A 102 -9.05 4.99 1.86
CA LEU A 102 -8.21 3.79 1.79
C LEU A 102 -6.82 4.06 2.35
N ASN A 103 -6.19 5.18 1.98
CA ASN A 103 -4.88 5.56 2.49
C ASN A 103 -4.90 5.76 4.02
N GLU A 104 -5.94 6.38 4.57
CA GLU A 104 -6.11 6.54 6.01
C GLU A 104 -6.31 5.19 6.72
N SER A 105 -7.11 4.30 6.14
CA SER A 105 -7.35 2.96 6.66
C SER A 105 -6.06 2.13 6.68
N ILE A 106 -5.29 2.17 5.60
CA ILE A 106 -3.98 1.50 5.50
C ILE A 106 -3.00 2.07 6.53
N LYS A 107 -2.91 3.40 6.67
CA LYS A 107 -2.06 4.04 7.68
C LYS A 107 -2.43 3.61 9.10
N LYS A 108 -3.72 3.49 9.39
CA LYS A 108 -4.21 3.03 10.69
C LYS A 108 -3.79 1.58 10.94
N LEU A 109 -4.01 0.67 9.99
CA LEU A 109 -3.59 -0.73 10.10
C LEU A 109 -2.09 -0.85 10.35
N PHE A 110 -1.25 -0.11 9.60
CA PHE A 110 0.19 -0.12 9.84
C PHE A 110 0.57 0.38 11.23
N LYS A 111 -0.12 1.40 11.74
CA LYS A 111 0.10 1.91 13.09
C LYS A 111 -0.29 0.88 14.15
N ASP A 112 -1.38 0.17 13.94
CA ASP A 112 -1.85 -0.87 14.85
C ASP A 112 -0.84 -2.03 14.89
N TYR A 113 -0.38 -2.52 13.73
CA TYR A 113 0.70 -3.51 13.64
C TYR A 113 2.01 -3.04 14.30
N GLN A 114 2.40 -1.78 14.10
CA GLN A 114 3.59 -1.23 14.77
C GLN A 114 3.44 -1.20 16.29
N ASN A 115 2.23 -0.98 16.81
CA ASN A 115 1.99 -0.99 18.24
C ASN A 115 2.05 -2.43 18.78
N GLU A 116 1.49 -3.40 18.08
CA GLU A 116 1.58 -4.83 18.46
C GLU A 116 3.04 -5.27 18.56
N ILE A 117 3.86 -4.95 17.55
CA ILE A 117 5.31 -5.26 17.56
C ILE A 117 6.00 -4.61 18.78
N LYS A 118 5.67 -3.36 19.11
CA LYS A 118 6.25 -2.68 20.28
C LYS A 118 5.85 -3.33 21.60
N GLU A 119 4.61 -3.79 21.74
CA GLU A 119 4.17 -4.49 22.94
C GLU A 119 4.84 -5.86 23.07
N GLU A 120 5.06 -6.57 21.95
CA GLU A 120 5.85 -7.81 21.94
C GLU A 120 7.31 -7.56 22.33
N GLU A 121 7.94 -6.50 21.81
CA GLU A 121 9.30 -6.12 22.20
C GLU A 121 9.41 -5.81 23.70
N LYS A 122 8.44 -5.09 24.26
CA LYS A 122 8.38 -4.84 25.71
C LYS A 122 8.29 -6.14 26.51
N LEU A 123 7.51 -7.12 26.04
CA LEU A 123 7.39 -8.41 26.70
C LEU A 123 8.72 -9.19 26.64
N ARG A 124 9.39 -9.17 25.49
CA ARG A 124 10.72 -9.78 25.31
C ARG A 124 11.75 -9.16 26.26
N GLU A 125 11.77 -7.83 26.38
CA GLU A 125 12.70 -7.13 27.25
C GLU A 125 12.45 -7.45 28.74
N LYS A 126 11.18 -7.51 29.16
CA LYS A 126 10.82 -7.97 30.52
C LYS A 126 11.30 -9.40 30.77
N PHE A 127 11.08 -10.30 29.82
CA PHE A 127 11.50 -11.71 29.95
C PHE A 127 13.03 -11.85 30.00
N ARG A 128 13.76 -11.04 29.22
CA ARG A 128 15.22 -10.95 29.29
C ARG A 128 15.69 -10.47 30.66
N SER A 129 15.10 -9.40 31.19
CA SER A 129 15.44 -8.89 32.53
C SER A 129 15.20 -9.94 33.62
N TYR A 130 14.08 -10.68 33.56
CA TYR A 130 13.85 -11.80 34.48
C TYR A 130 14.92 -12.88 34.35
N THR A 131 15.33 -13.23 33.13
CA THR A 131 16.39 -14.21 32.85
C THR A 131 17.73 -13.76 33.47
N GLU A 132 18.08 -12.49 33.31
CA GLU A 132 19.29 -11.89 33.87
C GLU A 132 19.26 -11.90 35.42
N ASN A 133 18.11 -11.57 36.01
CA ASN A 133 17.92 -11.63 37.48
C ASN A 133 18.06 -13.06 38.03
N ILE A 134 17.53 -14.07 37.33
CA ILE A 134 17.68 -15.48 37.71
C ILE A 134 19.15 -15.88 37.66
N ILE A 135 19.88 -15.51 36.61
CA ILE A 135 21.31 -15.79 36.49
C ILE A 135 22.07 -15.14 37.64
N GLN A 136 21.77 -13.87 37.94
CA GLN A 136 22.41 -13.14 39.02
C GLN A 136 22.17 -13.80 40.38
N ALA A 137 20.91 -14.10 40.72
CA ALA A 137 20.55 -14.78 41.97
C ALA A 137 21.23 -16.15 42.08
N THR A 138 21.26 -16.92 40.99
CA THR A 138 21.94 -18.22 40.94
C THR A 138 23.45 -18.08 41.19
N ASN A 139 24.07 -17.05 40.61
CA ASN A 139 25.50 -16.78 40.80
C ASN A 139 25.80 -16.38 42.25
N THR A 140 25.00 -15.50 42.85
CA THR A 140 25.13 -15.10 44.25
C THR A 140 25.03 -16.31 45.19
N LEU A 141 24.03 -17.17 45.00
CA LEU A 141 23.90 -18.40 45.79
C LEU A 141 25.11 -19.32 45.64
N LEU A 142 25.65 -19.48 44.44
CA LEU A 142 26.86 -20.28 44.19
C LEU A 142 28.11 -19.67 44.83
N GLU A 143 28.21 -18.35 44.89
CA GLU A 143 29.30 -17.64 45.55
C GLU A 143 29.25 -17.87 47.06
N GLU A 144 28.07 -17.75 47.68
CA GLU A 144 27.82 -17.97 49.11
C GLU A 144 27.98 -19.43 49.55
N THR A 145 27.84 -20.40 48.64
CA THR A 145 27.98 -21.83 48.95
C THR A 145 29.42 -22.16 49.36
N PRO A 146 29.71 -22.96 50.41
CA PRO A 146 31.10 -23.29 50.76
C PRO A 146 31.84 -24.03 49.63
N SER A 147 33.12 -23.69 49.41
CA SER A 147 33.95 -24.27 48.33
C SER A 147 34.18 -25.79 48.45
N ILE A 148 34.04 -26.32 49.67
CA ILE A 148 34.14 -27.75 49.97
C ILE A 148 32.93 -28.51 49.38
N SER A 149 31.78 -27.83 49.27
CA SER A 149 30.51 -28.41 48.84
C SER A 149 30.39 -28.56 47.31
N VAL A 150 31.10 -27.73 46.53
CA VAL A 150 31.02 -27.72 45.06
C VAL A 150 32.42 -27.66 44.45
N LYS A 151 32.92 -28.82 44.00
CA LYS A 151 34.14 -28.88 43.17
C LYS A 151 33.86 -28.20 41.83
N ASN A 152 34.69 -27.22 41.44
CA ASN A 152 34.61 -26.44 40.20
C ASN A 152 33.37 -25.52 40.04
N LYS A 153 33.09 -24.67 41.05
CA LYS A 153 32.07 -23.60 40.99
C LYS A 153 32.04 -22.81 39.67
N LYS A 154 33.20 -22.36 39.16
CA LYS A 154 33.27 -21.59 37.89
C LYS A 154 32.70 -22.36 36.70
N ARG A 155 32.96 -23.67 36.60
CA ARG A 155 32.45 -24.51 35.51
C ARG A 155 30.93 -24.70 35.64
N LEU A 156 30.44 -24.88 36.86
CA LEU A 156 29.01 -24.99 37.15
C LEU A 156 28.27 -23.68 36.82
N GLN A 157 28.81 -22.54 37.26
CA GLN A 157 28.29 -21.20 36.98
C GLN A 157 28.13 -20.96 35.48
N LYS A 158 29.17 -21.28 34.70
CA LYS A 158 29.13 -21.20 33.24
C LYS A 158 28.03 -22.09 32.66
N LYS A 159 27.97 -23.35 33.09
CA LYS A 159 26.96 -24.31 32.58
C LYS A 159 25.53 -23.84 32.89
N LEU A 160 25.27 -23.30 34.07
CA LEU A 160 23.96 -22.79 34.47
C LEU A 160 23.59 -21.56 33.63
N THR A 161 24.49 -20.59 33.53
CA THR A 161 24.32 -19.40 32.70
C THR A 161 24.00 -19.76 31.25
N ASP A 162 24.80 -20.66 30.65
CA ASP A 162 24.61 -21.12 29.28
C ASP A 162 23.26 -21.83 29.09
N THR A 163 22.84 -22.62 30.09
CA THR A 163 21.57 -23.36 30.05
C THR A 163 20.37 -22.41 30.13
N ILE A 164 20.41 -21.45 31.05
CA ILE A 164 19.36 -20.45 31.24
C ILE A 164 19.22 -19.59 29.97
N TRP A 165 20.34 -19.13 29.39
CA TRP A 165 20.31 -18.40 28.13
C TRP A 165 19.83 -19.24 26.95
N ARG A 166 20.18 -20.54 26.90
CA ARG A 166 19.68 -21.44 25.86
C ARG A 166 18.15 -21.59 25.95
N TYR A 167 17.60 -21.67 27.16
CA TYR A 167 16.15 -21.71 27.36
C TYR A 167 15.48 -20.41 26.91
N PHE A 168 16.02 -19.25 27.32
CA PHE A 168 15.56 -17.94 26.85
C PHE A 168 15.50 -17.87 25.32
N ARG A 169 16.58 -18.26 24.63
CA ARG A 169 16.63 -18.25 23.15
C ARG A 169 15.59 -19.19 22.53
N ALA A 170 15.41 -20.37 23.10
CA ALA A 170 14.41 -21.33 22.61
C ALA A 170 12.98 -20.78 22.73
N GLU A 171 12.66 -20.09 23.83
CA GLU A 171 11.37 -19.43 24.02
C GLU A 171 11.18 -18.23 23.06
N MET A 172 12.22 -17.43 22.82
CA MET A 172 12.17 -16.34 21.83
C MET A 172 11.94 -16.85 20.40
N LEU A 173 12.53 -18.00 20.04
CA LEU A 173 12.30 -18.61 18.72
C LEU A 173 10.87 -19.14 18.57
N LYS A 174 10.23 -19.63 19.65
CA LYS A 174 8.82 -20.04 19.61
C LYS A 174 7.90 -18.83 19.39
N THR A 175 8.18 -17.70 20.03
CA THR A 175 7.39 -16.47 19.83
C THR A 175 7.65 -15.82 18.47
N GLU A 176 8.84 -15.97 17.87
CA GLU A 176 9.14 -15.53 16.49
C GLU A 176 8.51 -16.41 15.40
N MET A 177 8.13 -17.64 15.70
CA MET A 177 7.62 -18.59 14.71
C MET A 177 6.09 -18.67 14.56
N PHE A 178 5.32 -18.03 15.46
CA PHE A 178 3.85 -18.09 15.46
C PHE A 178 3.14 -16.73 15.40
N SER A 179 3.76 -15.69 14.85
CA SER A 179 3.00 -14.59 14.23
C SER A 179 2.67 -14.97 12.79
N ARG A 180 1.67 -15.85 12.62
CA ARG A 180 0.98 -16.09 11.34
C ARG A 180 -0.48 -15.71 11.46
#